data_AF-A0A537ZI72-F1
#
_entry.id   AF-A0A537ZI72-F1
#
_cell.length_a   1.000
_cell.length_b   1.000
_cell.length_c   1.000
_cell.angle_alpha   90.00
_cell.angle_beta   90.00
_cell.angle_gamma   90.00
#
_symmetry.space_group_name_H-M   'P 1'
#
loop_
_entity.id
_entity.type
_entity.pdbx_description
1 polymer ?
#
loop_
_entity_poly.entity_id
_entity_poly.type
_entity_poly.pdbx_seq_one_letter_code
_entity_poly.pdbx_strand_id
1 'polypeptide(L)'
;AGADAFTKGKAKQISGIQVPDATTLVIKTTKPIFVLTSGRALGMPCTVPIPKDYAQKYDKGKTSTYGEHAVFTGPYMVQNDGKGNITGYEAGKTLTLVRNPNWDKSTDFRPAY
;
A
#
# COMPACT_ATOMS: atom_id res chain seq x y z
N ALA A 1 -15.85 9.33 8.12
CA ALA A 1 -17.07 9.83 7.43
C ALA A 1 -16.96 9.53 5.93
N GLY A 2 -18.06 9.35 5.21
CA GLY A 2 -18.08 9.26 3.74
C GLY A 2 -17.75 7.90 3.10
N ALA A 3 -17.29 6.90 3.86
CA ALA A 3 -16.95 5.57 3.35
C ALA A 3 -18.16 4.89 2.68
N ASP A 4 -19.33 4.88 3.33
CA ASP A 4 -20.55 4.29 2.78
C ASP A 4 -20.97 4.90 1.44
N ALA A 5 -20.85 6.22 1.31
CA ALA A 5 -21.18 6.92 0.07
C ALA A 5 -20.22 6.52 -1.05
N PHE A 6 -18.93 6.41 -0.75
CA PHE A 6 -17.91 5.96 -1.70
C PHE A 6 -18.15 4.50 -2.14
N THR A 7 -18.31 3.57 -1.19
CA THR A 7 -18.53 2.14 -1.49
C THR A 7 -19.81 1.90 -2.30
N LYS A 8 -20.85 2.70 -2.08
CA LYS A 8 -22.11 2.63 -2.84
C LYS A 8 -22.06 3.38 -4.18
N GLY A 9 -20.89 3.90 -4.60
CA GLY A 9 -20.72 4.66 -5.84
C GLY A 9 -21.40 6.04 -5.85
N LYS A 10 -21.85 6.54 -4.69
CA LYS A 10 -22.51 7.84 -4.54
C LYS A 10 -21.53 9.00 -4.33
N ALA A 11 -20.24 8.71 -4.14
CA ALA A 11 -19.18 9.70 -4.02
C ALA A 11 -17.91 9.20 -4.73
N LYS A 12 -17.13 10.12 -5.29
CA LYS A 12 -15.85 9.80 -5.96
C LYS A 12 -14.67 9.65 -5.00
N GLN A 13 -14.82 10.11 -3.76
CA GLN A 13 -13.79 10.10 -2.71
C GLN A 13 -14.43 9.91 -1.34
N ILE A 14 -13.65 9.42 -0.38
CA ILE A 14 -14.06 9.30 1.02
C ILE A 14 -13.82 10.64 1.71
N SER A 15 -14.89 11.40 2.01
CA SER A 15 -14.78 12.75 2.58
C SER A 15 -14.06 12.83 3.93
N GLY A 16 -14.01 11.72 4.68
CA GLY A 16 -13.25 11.62 5.92
C GLY A 16 -11.75 11.38 5.74
N ILE A 17 -11.26 11.18 4.53
CA ILE A 17 -9.83 11.05 4.24
C ILE A 17 -9.39 12.32 3.52
N GLN A 18 -8.41 13.04 4.08
CA GLN A 18 -7.91 14.29 3.51
C GLN A 18 -6.38 14.28 3.51
N VAL A 19 -5.81 14.88 2.47
CA VAL A 19 -4.35 14.99 2.28
C VAL A 19 -4.07 16.47 2.00
N PRO A 20 -3.97 17.32 3.04
CA PRO A 20 -3.80 18.78 2.86
C PRO A 20 -2.42 19.14 2.27
N ASP A 21 -1.43 18.27 2.46
CA ASP A 21 -0.08 18.39 1.90
C ASP A 21 0.55 17.00 1.69
N ALA A 22 1.77 16.94 1.15
CA ALA A 22 2.45 15.70 0.76
C ALA A 22 2.79 14.76 1.93
N THR A 23 2.77 15.26 3.17
CA THR A 23 3.23 14.54 4.37
C THR A 23 2.15 14.38 5.43
N THR A 24 0.96 14.93 5.20
CA THR A 24 -0.13 14.91 6.16
C THR A 24 -1.31 14.09 5.65
N LEU A 25 -1.72 13.10 6.44
CA LEU A 25 -2.97 12.35 6.25
C LEU A 25 -3.92 12.65 7.41
N VAL A 26 -5.11 13.15 7.09
CA VAL A 26 -6.18 13.40 8.08
C VAL A 26 -7.28 12.35 7.91
N ILE A 27 -7.58 11.64 9.00
CA ILE A 27 -8.65 10.63 9.05
C ILE A 27 -9.74 11.10 10.03
N LYS A 28 -10.87 11.56 9.49
CA LYS A 28 -12.06 11.97 10.26
C LYS A 28 -13.02 10.81 10.42
N THR A 29 -13.17 10.33 11.65
CA THR A 29 -14.14 9.30 12.02
C THR A 29 -15.46 9.92 12.45
N THR A 30 -16.58 9.17 12.36
CA THR A 30 -17.90 9.63 12.83
C THR A 30 -18.09 9.44 14.33
N LYS A 31 -17.20 8.65 14.95
CA LYS A 31 -17.13 8.37 16.38
C LYS A 31 -15.66 8.09 16.75
N PRO A 32 -15.27 8.16 18.04
CA PRO A 32 -13.94 7.74 18.46
C PRO A 32 -13.65 6.28 18.08
N ILE A 33 -12.44 6.02 17.57
CA ILE A 33 -11.96 4.68 17.19
C ILE A 33 -10.53 4.49 17.73
N PHE A 34 -10.42 3.79 18.85
CA PHE A 34 -9.15 3.63 19.57
C PHE A 34 -8.04 2.96 18.75
N VAL A 35 -8.38 1.97 17.92
CA VAL A 35 -7.38 1.24 17.10
C VAL A 35 -6.74 2.12 16.02
N LEU A 36 -7.40 3.22 15.62
CA LEU A 36 -6.82 4.22 14.73
C LEU A 36 -5.93 5.19 15.51
N THR A 37 -6.41 5.70 16.66
CA THR A 37 -5.64 6.68 17.46
C THR A 37 -4.41 6.08 18.15
N SER A 38 -4.44 4.79 18.48
CA SER A 38 -3.26 4.04 18.96
C SER A 38 -2.29 3.62 17.85
N GLY A 39 -2.60 3.91 16.58
CA GLY A 39 -1.78 3.54 15.43
C GLY A 39 -1.82 2.05 15.04
N ARG A 40 -2.44 1.19 15.84
CA ARG A 40 -2.44 -0.28 15.63
C ARG A 40 -3.04 -0.68 14.28
N ALA A 41 -4.13 -0.04 13.86
CA ALA A 41 -4.73 -0.30 12.56
C ALA A 41 -3.85 0.18 11.40
N LEU A 42 -3.05 1.23 11.60
CA LEU A 42 -2.16 1.82 10.59
C LEU A 42 -0.87 1.01 10.39
N GLY A 43 -0.63 0.00 11.23
CA GLY A 43 0.44 -0.99 11.04
C GLY A 43 0.02 -2.21 10.22
N MET A 44 -1.26 -2.30 9.81
CA MET A 44 -1.77 -3.46 9.08
C MET A 44 -1.45 -3.36 7.58
N PRO A 45 -1.23 -4.49 6.88
CA PRO A 45 -0.85 -4.48 5.45
C PRO A 45 -1.82 -3.72 4.53
N CYS A 46 -3.11 -3.71 4.84
CA CYS A 46 -4.13 -3.00 4.06
C CYS A 46 -4.03 -1.46 4.12
N THR A 47 -3.15 -0.91 4.96
CA THR A 47 -2.92 0.52 5.11
C THR A 47 -1.60 1.00 4.49
N VAL A 48 -0.86 0.10 3.84
CA VAL A 48 0.37 0.44 3.10
C VAL A 48 0.02 1.38 1.94
N PRO A 49 0.76 2.47 1.73
CA PRO A 49 0.47 3.42 0.65
C PRO A 49 0.71 2.78 -0.72
N ILE A 50 -0.26 2.95 -1.62
CA ILE A 50 -0.18 2.50 -3.02
C ILE A 50 -0.24 3.73 -3.95
N PRO A 51 0.74 3.94 -4.84
CA PRO A 51 0.74 5.08 -5.75
C PRO A 51 -0.35 4.91 -6.82
N LYS A 52 -1.42 5.71 -6.73
CA LYS A 52 -2.59 5.62 -7.60
C LYS A 52 -2.23 5.64 -9.09
N ASP A 53 -1.39 6.57 -9.52
CA ASP A 53 -1.10 6.77 -10.94
C ASP A 53 -0.40 5.55 -11.56
N TYR A 54 0.41 4.87 -10.76
CA TYR A 54 1.07 3.63 -11.16
C TYR A 54 0.15 2.41 -11.01
N ALA A 55 -0.61 2.26 -9.92
CA ALA A 55 -1.42 1.07 -9.68
C ALA A 55 -2.68 1.00 -10.57
N GLN A 56 -3.29 2.14 -10.89
CA GLN A 56 -4.57 2.18 -11.59
C GLN A 56 -4.55 1.55 -12.99
N LYS A 57 -3.39 1.42 -13.65
CA LYS A 57 -3.30 0.71 -14.95
C LYS A 57 -3.49 -0.80 -14.81
N TYR A 58 -3.21 -1.36 -13.63
CA TYR A 58 -3.31 -2.78 -13.29
C TYR A 58 -4.59 -3.12 -12.50
N ASP A 59 -5.27 -2.10 -11.94
CA ASP A 59 -6.46 -2.23 -11.09
C ASP A 59 -7.80 -1.93 -11.78
N LYS A 60 -7.80 -1.61 -13.08
CA LYS A 60 -9.04 -1.28 -13.83
C LYS A 60 -9.91 -2.49 -14.17
N GLY A 61 -9.35 -3.70 -14.15
CA GLY A 61 -10.05 -4.93 -14.52
C GLY A 61 -11.01 -5.43 -13.42
N LYS A 62 -11.83 -6.44 -13.75
CA LYS A 62 -12.65 -7.15 -12.76
C LYS A 62 -11.79 -7.83 -11.68
N THR A 63 -10.60 -8.26 -12.09
CA THR A 63 -9.55 -8.78 -11.22
C THR A 63 -8.35 -7.85 -11.37
N SER A 64 -7.81 -7.40 -10.23
CA SER A 64 -6.56 -6.64 -10.20
C SER A 64 -5.39 -7.53 -10.61
N THR A 65 -4.50 -7.02 -11.46
CA THR A 65 -3.18 -7.62 -11.72
C THR A 65 -2.06 -6.85 -11.02
N TYR A 66 -2.38 -5.89 -10.15
CA TYR A 66 -1.37 -5.06 -9.47
C TYR A 66 -0.37 -5.89 -8.65
N GLY A 67 -0.79 -7.06 -8.13
CA GLY A 67 0.12 -7.98 -7.44
C GLY A 67 1.31 -8.45 -8.30
N GLU A 68 1.14 -8.54 -9.62
CA GLU A 68 2.18 -8.92 -10.58
C GLU A 68 3.11 -7.74 -10.93
N HIS A 69 2.78 -6.54 -10.44
CA HIS A 69 3.46 -5.27 -10.70
C HIS A 69 3.73 -4.43 -9.45
N ALA A 70 3.58 -5.02 -8.26
CA ALA A 70 3.52 -4.29 -7.00
C ALA A 70 4.82 -3.52 -6.73
N VAL A 71 4.70 -2.32 -6.15
CA VAL A 71 5.83 -1.56 -5.63
C VAL A 71 5.94 -1.70 -4.11
N PHE A 72 7.16 -1.60 -3.59
CA PHE A 72 7.48 -1.90 -2.19
C PHE A 72 8.19 -0.72 -1.53
N THR A 73 7.75 -0.37 -0.32
CA THR A 73 8.33 0.71 0.50
C THR A 73 9.12 0.18 1.71
N GLY A 74 9.13 -1.14 1.91
CA GLY A 74 9.84 -1.80 3.00
C GLY A 74 11.27 -2.21 2.65
N PRO A 75 11.98 -2.86 3.59
CA PRO A 75 13.38 -3.26 3.41
C PRO A 75 13.63 -4.32 2.35
N TYR A 76 12.61 -5.12 2.07
CA TYR A 76 12.63 -6.15 1.05
C TYR A 76 11.51 -5.92 0.05
N MET A 77 11.74 -6.40 -1.16
CA MET A 77 10.77 -6.41 -2.25
C MET A 77 10.75 -7.79 -2.88
N VAL A 78 9.62 -8.16 -3.50
CA VAL A 78 9.64 -9.32 -4.38
C VAL A 78 10.58 -9.02 -5.55
N GLN A 79 11.41 -9.99 -5.91
CA GLN A 79 12.35 -9.84 -7.03
C GLN A 79 11.59 -9.44 -8.29
N ASN A 80 12.11 -8.42 -8.99
CA ASN A 80 11.51 -7.84 -10.18
C ASN A 80 12.59 -7.51 -11.22
N ASP A 81 12.16 -7.19 -12.43
CA ASP A 81 13.02 -6.88 -13.58
C ASP A 81 13.42 -5.39 -13.69
N GLY A 82 13.08 -4.56 -12.70
CA GLY A 82 13.27 -3.10 -12.75
C GLY A 82 12.37 -2.36 -13.74
N LYS A 83 11.53 -3.06 -14.51
CA LYS A 83 10.55 -2.50 -15.46
C LYS A 83 9.12 -2.59 -14.93
N GLY A 84 8.96 -3.04 -13.68
CA GLY A 84 7.69 -3.14 -12.99
C GLY A 84 7.05 -4.53 -13.09
N ASN A 85 7.77 -5.57 -13.52
CA ASN A 85 7.26 -6.95 -13.51
C ASN A 85 7.89 -7.75 -12.37
N ILE A 86 7.06 -8.46 -11.61
CA ILE A 86 7.52 -9.44 -10.61
C ILE A 86 8.09 -10.67 -11.34
N THR A 87 9.33 -11.05 -10.99
CA THR A 87 10.02 -12.22 -11.53
C THR A 87 10.33 -13.26 -10.46
N GLY A 88 10.24 -12.89 -9.19
CA GLY A 88 10.53 -13.75 -8.04
C GLY A 88 9.31 -14.53 -7.52
N TYR A 89 8.24 -14.67 -8.27
CA TYR A 89 7.06 -15.40 -7.81
C TYR A 89 6.71 -16.54 -8.76
N GLU A 90 6.61 -17.75 -8.22
CA GLU A 90 6.08 -18.91 -8.90
C GLU A 90 4.95 -19.50 -8.05
N ALA A 91 3.73 -19.48 -8.59
CA ALA A 91 2.53 -19.89 -7.87
C ALA A 91 2.65 -21.32 -7.32
N GLY A 92 2.42 -21.46 -6.01
CA GLY A 92 2.50 -22.74 -5.31
C GLY A 92 3.92 -23.29 -5.13
N LYS A 93 4.98 -22.55 -5.53
CA LYS A 93 6.36 -23.02 -5.41
C LYS A 93 7.26 -22.06 -4.65
N THR A 94 7.47 -20.85 -5.15
CA THR A 94 8.51 -19.95 -4.61
C THR A 94 8.06 -18.49 -4.56
N LEU A 95 8.59 -17.78 -3.56
CA LEU A 95 8.55 -16.33 -3.46
C LEU A 95 9.94 -15.84 -3.04
N THR A 96 10.66 -15.27 -3.99
CA THR A 96 11.99 -14.70 -3.79
C THR A 96 11.87 -13.22 -3.42
N LEU A 97 12.36 -12.90 -2.23
CA LEU A 97 12.53 -11.53 -1.77
C LEU A 97 13.98 -11.10 -1.92
N VAL A 98 14.19 -9.89 -2.41
CA VAL A 98 15.51 -9.25 -2.52
C VAL A 98 15.51 -7.94 -1.75
N ARG A 99 16.70 -7.46 -1.38
CA ARG A 99 16.83 -6.16 -0.72
C ARG A 99 16.25 -5.05 -1.60
N ASN A 100 15.43 -4.18 -1.02
CA ASN A 100 14.94 -3.00 -1.72
C ASN A 100 16.06 -1.95 -1.79
N PRO A 101 16.58 -1.61 -2.99
CA PRO A 101 17.65 -0.63 -3.12
C PRO A 101 17.20 0.80 -2.77
N ASN A 102 15.90 1.07 -2.78
CA ASN A 102 15.34 2.38 -2.43
C ASN A 102 15.07 2.54 -0.93
N TRP A 103 15.33 1.49 -0.14
CA TRP A 103 15.19 1.57 1.30
C TRP A 103 16.47 2.14 1.94
N ASP A 104 16.33 3.18 2.77
CA ASP A 104 17.36 3.67 3.66
C ASP A 104 17.78 2.58 4.68
N LYS A 105 18.93 1.98 4.42
CA LYS A 105 19.48 0.92 5.28
C LYS A 105 19.80 1.41 6.70
N SER A 106 20.02 2.70 6.91
CA SER A 106 20.33 3.25 8.24
C SER A 106 19.14 3.12 9.21
N THR A 107 17.95 2.91 8.67
CA THR A 107 16.70 2.79 9.39
C THR A 107 16.30 1.33 9.66
N ASP A 108 17.17 0.36 9.34
CA ASP A 108 16.92 -1.03 9.68
C ASP A 108 16.88 -1.23 11.20
N PHE A 109 15.77 -1.76 11.71
CA PHE A 109 15.67 -2.13 13.13
C PHE A 109 16.55 -3.33 13.50
N ARG A 110 16.90 -4.17 12.51
CA ARG A 110 17.77 -5.35 12.67
C ARG A 110 18.63 -5.52 11.41
N PRO A 111 19.80 -6.18 11.50
CA PRO A 111 20.57 -6.54 10.31
C PRO A 111 19.69 -7.28 9.29
N ALA A 112 19.81 -6.87 8.04
CA ALA A 112 19.08 -7.46 6.92
C ALA A 112 20.10 -7.91 5.86
N TYR A 113 19.93 -9.17 5.45
CA TYR A 113 20.80 -9.95 4.59
C TYR A 113 20.32 -9.95 3.14
#